data_AF-A0A7H9DVM9-F1
#
_entry.id   AF-A0A7H9DVM9-F1
#
_cell.length_a   1.000
_cell.length_b   1.000
_cell.length_c   1.000
_cell.angle_alpha   90.00
_cell.angle_beta   90.00
_cell.angle_gamma   90.00
#
_symmetry.space_group_name_H-M   'P 1'
#
loop_
_entity.id
_entity.type
_entity.pdbx_description
1 polymer ?
#
loop_
_entity_poly.entity_id
_entity_poly.type
_entity_poly.pdbx_seq_one_letter_code
_entity_poly.pdbx_strand_id
1 'polypeptide(L)'
;MKNIQRFLAYSIFASIISLAFYSCEDDDICTDEGDVPRMVADMYYDGTNVPLEDSIYYWAYVYNDSITKGIREATGTSKDTVLIEKNSALGKTSFGIALRNNSKKEIYYTIAQGPDIDVKDSITGKVIRTIPAKRDRLILKYDTLGNGYTSKACGFGLTFKGVDVKLVTKTANGAGNWIKKIETVNTEIKDGSTTVIKLFANERN
;
A
#
# COMPACT_ATOMS: atom_id res chain seq x y z
N MET A 1 54.35 40.31 7.11
CA MET A 1 54.13 38.97 7.70
C MET A 1 52.73 38.77 8.29
N LYS A 2 52.25 39.63 9.21
CA LYS A 2 50.92 39.50 9.85
C LYS A 2 49.73 39.46 8.88
N ASN A 3 49.78 40.21 7.78
CA ASN A 3 48.68 40.26 6.81
C ASN A 3 48.58 38.99 5.96
N ILE A 4 49.73 38.39 5.62
CA ILE A 4 49.81 37.12 4.88
C ILE A 4 49.29 35.97 5.74
N GLN A 5 49.64 35.96 7.04
CA GLN A 5 49.12 34.96 7.99
C GLN A 5 47.60 35.04 8.16
N ARG A 6 47.03 36.25 8.21
CA ARG A 6 45.57 36.44 8.28
C ARG A 6 44.87 35.94 7.01
N PHE A 7 45.42 36.21 5.84
CA PHE A 7 44.87 35.75 4.56
C PHE A 7 44.86 34.21 4.45
N LEU A 8 45.95 33.56 4.85
CA LEU A 8 46.04 32.10 4.91
C LEU A 8 45.04 31.49 5.90
N ALA A 9 44.88 32.08 7.08
CA ALA A 9 43.92 31.61 8.07
C ALA A 9 42.47 31.68 7.55
N TYR A 10 42.09 32.77 6.88
CA TYR A 10 40.75 32.89 6.28
C TYR A 10 40.53 31.92 5.12
N SER A 11 41.55 31.68 4.28
CA SER A 11 41.44 30.72 3.18
C SER A 11 41.30 29.28 3.69
N ILE A 12 42.03 28.90 4.73
CA ILE A 12 41.91 27.57 5.36
C ILE A 12 40.52 27.42 5.99
N PHE A 13 40.05 28.43 6.73
CA PHE A 13 38.72 28.41 7.34
C PHE A 13 37.60 28.31 6.29
N ALA A 14 37.69 29.07 5.20
CA ALA A 14 36.75 28.98 4.09
C ALA A 14 36.77 27.61 3.41
N SER A 15 37.95 26.99 3.25
CA SER A 15 38.10 25.65 2.65
C SER A 15 37.56 24.54 3.56
N ILE A 16 37.72 24.66 4.88
CA ILE A 16 37.15 23.71 5.84
C ILE A 16 35.62 23.81 5.83
N ILE A 17 35.07 25.02 5.76
CA ILE A 17 33.62 25.23 5.66
C ILE A 17 33.07 24.65 4.35
N SER A 18 33.73 24.88 3.21
CA SER A 18 33.26 24.32 1.94
C SER A 18 33.33 22.79 1.94
N LEU A 19 34.37 22.19 2.51
CA LEU A 19 34.48 20.73 2.66
C LEU A 19 33.43 20.14 3.63
N ALA A 20 33.07 20.86 4.70
CA ALA A 20 32.01 20.44 5.61
C ALA A 20 30.63 20.44 4.94
N PHE A 21 30.35 21.40 4.05
CA PHE A 21 29.13 21.41 3.25
C PHE A 21 29.16 20.42 2.08
N TYR A 22 30.34 20.07 1.56
CA TYR A 22 30.50 19.07 0.50
C TYR A 22 30.48 17.62 1.02
N SER A 23 30.76 17.43 2.32
CA SER A 23 30.75 16.11 2.97
C SER A 23 29.38 15.71 3.54
N CYS A 24 28.34 16.54 3.36
CA CYS A 24 26.94 16.15 3.57
C CYS A 24 26.34 15.62 2.26
N GLU A 25 27.04 14.71 1.58
CA GLU A 25 26.44 13.90 0.52
C GLU A 25 25.52 12.86 1.19
N ASP A 26 24.29 12.69 0.69
CA ASP A 26 23.31 11.67 1.13
C ASP A 26 23.77 10.24 0.73
N ASP A 27 25.02 9.90 1.03
CA ASP A 27 25.67 8.68 0.58
C ASP A 27 25.35 7.46 1.48
N ASP A 28 24.74 7.71 2.65
CA ASP A 28 24.46 6.70 3.69
C ASP A 28 22.98 6.58 4.08
N ILE A 29 22.08 7.41 3.55
CA ILE A 29 20.67 7.38 3.92
C ILE A 29 19.75 7.62 2.72
N CYS A 30 18.65 6.87 2.68
CA CYS A 30 17.59 7.12 1.72
C CYS A 30 16.75 8.30 2.20
N THR A 31 17.07 9.50 1.73
CA THR A 31 16.19 10.65 1.80
C THR A 31 15.14 10.52 0.70
N ASP A 32 13.93 10.16 1.12
CA ASP A 32 12.63 10.45 0.49
C ASP A 32 12.33 9.87 -0.92
N GLU A 33 13.32 9.34 -1.65
CA GLU A 33 13.18 8.85 -3.02
C GLU A 33 13.10 7.30 -3.13
N GLY A 34 13.01 6.62 -1.99
CA GLY A 34 13.11 5.15 -1.88
C GLY A 34 11.92 4.47 -1.18
N ASP A 35 10.77 5.13 -1.09
CA ASP A 35 9.60 4.56 -0.44
C ASP A 35 9.18 3.26 -1.12
N VAL A 36 8.95 2.22 -0.31
CA VAL A 36 8.46 0.93 -0.79
C VAL A 36 7.13 1.17 -1.53
N PRO A 37 6.98 0.72 -2.78
CA PRO A 37 5.72 0.87 -3.52
C PRO A 37 4.54 0.31 -2.72
N ARG A 38 3.45 1.06 -2.61
CA ARG A 38 2.20 0.59 -1.98
C ARG A 38 1.00 1.06 -2.81
N MET A 39 -0.02 0.23 -2.94
CA MET A 39 -1.25 0.68 -3.61
C MET A 39 -2.02 1.60 -2.67
N VAL A 40 -2.05 2.90 -2.99
CA VAL A 40 -2.76 3.89 -2.18
C VAL A 40 -4.19 4.04 -2.69
N ALA A 41 -5.15 3.90 -1.77
CA ALA A 41 -6.55 4.20 -2.03
C ALA A 41 -7.07 5.29 -1.09
N ASP A 42 -7.68 6.30 -1.69
CA ASP A 42 -8.49 7.28 -0.97
C ASP A 42 -9.94 6.80 -0.93
N MET A 43 -10.62 6.96 0.21
CA MET A 43 -11.96 6.39 0.42
C MET A 43 -12.97 7.49 0.75
N TYR A 44 -14.15 7.41 0.16
CA TYR A 44 -15.22 8.42 0.25
C TYR A 44 -16.58 7.78 0.45
N TYR A 45 -17.53 8.54 0.99
CA TYR A 45 -18.94 8.14 0.98
C TYR A 45 -19.51 8.19 -0.44
N ASP A 46 -20.30 7.18 -0.79
CA ASP A 46 -20.89 7.02 -2.12
C ASP A 46 -21.72 8.23 -2.55
N GLY A 47 -21.54 8.66 -3.80
CA GLY A 47 -22.17 9.86 -4.34
C GLY A 47 -21.64 11.19 -3.80
N THR A 48 -20.59 11.20 -2.97
CA THR A 48 -20.03 12.43 -2.38
C THR A 48 -18.50 12.53 -2.56
N ASN A 49 -17.94 13.68 -2.16
CA ASN A 49 -16.49 13.88 -2.00
C ASN A 49 -16.06 13.92 -0.51
N VAL A 50 -16.93 13.48 0.39
CA VAL A 50 -16.64 13.45 1.83
C VAL A 50 -15.78 12.22 2.12
N PRO A 51 -14.58 12.36 2.73
CA PRO A 51 -13.75 11.23 3.09
C PRO A 51 -14.49 10.27 4.03
N LEU A 52 -14.27 8.97 3.83
CA LEU A 52 -14.83 7.95 4.69
C LEU A 52 -14.12 7.98 6.05
N GLU A 53 -14.89 8.11 7.13
CA GLU A 53 -14.33 8.23 8.50
C GLU A 53 -14.17 6.87 9.20
N ASP A 54 -14.71 5.80 8.61
CA ASP A 54 -14.58 4.45 9.13
C ASP A 54 -13.11 3.99 9.18
N SER A 55 -12.81 3.17 10.18
CA SER A 55 -11.59 2.38 10.19
C SER A 55 -11.67 1.30 9.12
N ILE A 56 -10.61 1.17 8.34
CA ILE A 56 -10.51 0.20 7.26
C ILE A 56 -9.49 -0.84 7.64
N TYR A 57 -9.93 -2.10 7.71
CA TYR A 57 -9.06 -3.25 7.95
C TYR A 57 -8.84 -3.97 6.65
N TYR A 58 -7.61 -4.37 6.36
CA TYR A 58 -7.33 -5.11 5.13
C TYR A 58 -6.35 -6.25 5.33
N TRP A 59 -6.40 -7.14 4.35
CA TRP A 59 -5.49 -8.27 4.19
C TRP A 59 -5.11 -8.36 2.72
N ALA A 60 -3.81 -8.32 2.45
CA ALA A 60 -3.24 -8.45 1.11
C ALA A 60 -2.70 -9.88 0.93
N TYR A 61 -3.01 -10.48 -0.21
CA TYR A 61 -2.69 -11.86 -0.52
C TYR A 61 -2.13 -12.02 -1.93
N VAL A 62 -1.30 -13.04 -2.09
CA VAL A 62 -0.80 -13.51 -3.38
C VAL A 62 -1.10 -15.01 -3.50
N TYR A 63 -1.40 -15.52 -4.70
CA TYR A 63 -1.47 -16.98 -4.88
C TYR A 63 -0.11 -17.61 -4.60
N ASN A 64 -0.10 -18.81 -4.01
CA ASN A 64 1.11 -19.60 -3.90
C ASN A 64 1.57 -20.04 -5.30
N ASP A 65 2.79 -19.69 -5.67
CA ASP A 65 3.37 -20.00 -6.99
C ASP A 65 3.57 -21.51 -7.21
N SER A 66 3.52 -22.32 -6.15
CA SER A 66 3.63 -23.80 -6.22
C SER A 66 2.34 -24.51 -6.64
N ILE A 67 1.22 -23.79 -6.76
CA ILE A 67 -0.07 -24.40 -7.10
C ILE A 67 -0.20 -24.53 -8.61
N THR A 68 0.06 -25.74 -9.11
CA THR A 68 -0.07 -26.11 -10.52
C THR A 68 -1.55 -26.17 -10.90
N LYS A 69 -1.84 -25.68 -12.11
CA LYS A 69 -3.19 -25.54 -12.69
C LYS A 69 -3.99 -26.87 -12.61
N GLY A 70 -4.98 -26.92 -11.73
CA GLY A 70 -5.93 -28.03 -11.66
C GLY A 70 -6.68 -28.07 -10.32
N ILE A 71 -8.00 -27.87 -10.36
CA ILE A 71 -8.95 -28.02 -9.24
C ILE A 71 -8.89 -26.91 -8.17
N ARG A 72 -9.24 -25.65 -8.52
CA ARG A 72 -9.91 -24.64 -7.65
C ARG A 72 -9.94 -23.24 -8.29
N GLU A 73 -10.34 -23.14 -9.56
CA GLU A 73 -10.75 -21.87 -10.15
C GLU A 73 -12.24 -21.64 -9.90
N ALA A 74 -12.58 -21.23 -8.68
CA ALA A 74 -13.81 -20.51 -8.36
C ALA A 74 -13.74 -20.08 -6.88
N THR A 75 -13.88 -18.79 -6.61
CA THR A 75 -14.01 -18.11 -5.29
C THR A 75 -12.75 -17.62 -4.56
N GLY A 76 -11.53 -18.07 -4.90
CA GLY A 76 -10.31 -17.56 -4.26
C GLY A 76 -10.33 -17.68 -2.73
N THR A 77 -10.80 -18.80 -2.20
CA THR A 77 -10.78 -19.06 -0.76
C THR A 77 -9.33 -19.31 -0.28
N SER A 78 -9.07 -18.95 0.98
CA SER A 78 -7.77 -18.73 1.65
C SER A 78 -6.71 -19.84 1.64
N LYS A 79 -6.98 -21.02 1.09
CA LYS A 79 -6.05 -22.17 1.20
C LYS A 79 -4.87 -22.10 0.24
N ASP A 80 -5.05 -21.37 -0.86
CA ASP A 80 -4.09 -21.31 -1.97
C ASP A 80 -3.35 -19.96 -2.04
N THR A 81 -3.53 -19.13 -1.01
CA THR A 81 -3.02 -17.76 -0.94
C THR A 81 -2.09 -17.56 0.24
N VAL A 82 -0.99 -16.85 0.03
CA VAL A 82 -0.06 -16.39 1.07
C VAL A 82 -0.45 -14.98 1.48
N LEU A 83 -0.62 -14.74 2.79
CA LEU A 83 -0.80 -13.41 3.35
C LEU A 83 0.53 -12.67 3.29
N ILE A 84 0.57 -11.54 2.59
CA ILE A 84 1.76 -10.68 2.52
C ILE A 84 1.68 -9.55 3.54
N GLU A 85 0.48 -9.10 3.87
CA GLU A 85 0.29 -7.98 4.79
C GLU A 85 -1.12 -7.96 5.38
N LYS A 86 -1.24 -7.50 6.62
CA LYS A 86 -2.49 -7.16 7.28
C LYS A 86 -2.30 -5.86 8.06
N ASN A 87 -3.17 -4.89 7.87
CA ASN A 87 -3.14 -3.64 8.64
C ASN A 87 -4.53 -3.01 8.77
N SER A 88 -4.62 -1.92 9.51
CA SER A 88 -5.79 -1.05 9.61
C SER A 88 -5.41 0.42 9.48
N ALA A 89 -6.24 1.22 8.82
CA ALA A 89 -6.03 2.66 8.67
C ALA A 89 -7.35 3.45 8.83
N LEU A 90 -7.25 4.75 9.06
CA LEU A 90 -8.39 5.69 9.11
C LEU A 90 -8.34 6.62 7.89
N GLY A 91 -9.43 6.71 7.12
CA GLY A 91 -9.56 7.61 5.98
C GLY A 91 -8.76 7.23 4.73
N LYS A 92 -7.43 7.25 4.81
CA LYS A 92 -6.51 6.91 3.72
C LYS A 92 -5.83 5.58 4.01
N THR A 93 -5.95 4.62 3.08
CA THR A 93 -5.34 3.29 3.24
C THR A 93 -4.35 3.04 2.12
N SER A 94 -3.15 2.60 2.48
CA SER A 94 -2.20 2.03 1.52
C SER A 94 -2.03 0.54 1.79
N PHE A 95 -2.16 -0.24 0.73
CA PHE A 95 -2.09 -1.68 0.76
C PHE A 95 -0.75 -2.17 0.22
N GLY A 96 -0.15 -3.13 0.91
CA GLY A 96 1.07 -3.78 0.48
C GLY A 96 0.93 -4.40 -0.90
N ILE A 97 1.99 -4.29 -1.68
CA ILE A 97 2.12 -4.95 -2.97
C ILE A 97 3.35 -5.86 -2.92
N ALA A 98 3.32 -6.94 -3.69
CA ALA A 98 4.45 -7.84 -3.81
C ALA A 98 4.80 -8.03 -5.28
N LEU A 99 6.10 -8.12 -5.56
CA LEU A 99 6.62 -8.51 -6.86
C LEU A 99 6.13 -9.92 -7.20
N ARG A 100 5.60 -10.11 -8.41
CA ARG A 100 5.14 -11.40 -8.92
C ARG A 100 5.83 -11.66 -10.24
N ASN A 101 6.71 -12.66 -10.28
CA ASN A 101 7.39 -13.06 -11.51
C ASN A 101 6.65 -14.19 -12.26
N ASN A 102 5.32 -14.20 -12.17
CA ASN A 102 4.47 -15.16 -12.85
C ASN A 102 3.59 -14.48 -13.90
N SER A 103 2.92 -15.27 -14.74
CA SER A 103 2.10 -14.75 -15.83
C SER A 103 0.83 -14.01 -15.39
N LYS A 104 0.36 -14.21 -14.15
CA LYS A 104 -0.88 -13.59 -13.67
C LYS A 104 -0.64 -12.17 -13.15
N LYS A 105 0.47 -11.93 -12.43
CA LYS A 105 0.82 -10.62 -11.83
C LYS A 105 -0.32 -10.01 -11.00
N GLU A 106 -1.03 -10.85 -10.24
CA GLU A 106 -2.19 -10.44 -9.45
C GLU A 106 -1.86 -10.34 -7.96
N ILE A 107 -2.42 -9.32 -7.31
CA ILE A 107 -2.52 -9.19 -5.85
C ILE A 107 -3.99 -9.08 -5.47
N TYR A 108 -4.36 -9.71 -4.37
CA TYR A 108 -5.72 -9.80 -3.87
C TYR A 108 -5.84 -9.06 -2.55
N TYR A 109 -6.83 -8.19 -2.42
CA TYR A 109 -7.11 -7.46 -1.18
C TYR A 109 -8.46 -7.84 -0.65
N THR A 110 -8.55 -8.24 0.62
CA THR A 110 -9.82 -8.27 1.35
C THR A 110 -9.88 -7.03 2.22
N ILE A 111 -10.95 -6.25 2.12
CA ILE A 111 -11.10 -4.95 2.80
C ILE A 111 -12.37 -5.01 3.63
N ALA A 112 -12.31 -4.61 4.90
CA ALA A 112 -13.44 -4.55 5.80
C ALA A 112 -13.69 -3.12 6.29
N GLN A 113 -14.96 -2.72 6.30
CA GLN A 113 -15.41 -1.45 6.87
C GLN A 113 -15.64 -1.64 8.38
N GLY A 114 -14.63 -1.28 9.16
CA GLY A 114 -14.57 -1.41 10.61
C GLY A 114 -14.10 -2.77 11.14
N PRO A 115 -13.94 -2.89 12.47
CA PRO A 115 -13.52 -4.14 13.10
C PRO A 115 -14.66 -5.16 13.14
N ASP A 116 -14.28 -6.44 13.23
CA ASP A 116 -15.21 -7.49 13.64
C ASP A 116 -15.67 -7.24 15.09
N ILE A 117 -16.90 -7.63 15.41
CA ILE A 117 -17.50 -7.40 16.73
C ILE A 117 -17.51 -8.72 17.50
N ASP A 118 -16.73 -8.79 18.57
CA ASP A 118 -16.75 -9.92 19.50
C ASP A 118 -17.88 -9.76 20.53
N VAL A 119 -18.85 -10.64 20.46
CA VAL A 119 -19.86 -10.83 21.50
C VAL A 119 -19.23 -11.67 22.61
N LYS A 120 -19.16 -11.10 23.81
CA LYS A 120 -18.61 -11.75 25.00
C LYS A 120 -19.73 -12.19 25.93
N ASP A 121 -19.53 -13.34 26.54
CA ASP A 121 -20.38 -13.80 27.64
C ASP A 121 -20.26 -12.82 28.82
N SER A 122 -21.39 -12.35 29.33
CA SER A 122 -21.43 -11.29 30.35
C SER A 122 -20.86 -11.71 31.71
N ILE A 123 -20.71 -13.01 31.96
CA ILE A 123 -20.25 -13.56 33.25
C ILE A 123 -18.77 -13.92 33.17
N THR A 124 -18.37 -14.61 32.10
CA THR A 124 -17.00 -15.15 31.94
C THR A 124 -16.08 -14.22 31.14
N GLY A 125 -16.63 -13.23 30.43
CA GLY A 125 -15.87 -12.33 29.55
C GLY A 125 -15.30 -13.00 28.30
N LYS A 126 -15.58 -14.29 28.09
CA LYS A 126 -15.08 -15.07 26.95
C LYS A 126 -15.85 -14.70 25.69
N VAL A 127 -15.15 -14.60 24.56
CA VAL A 127 -15.79 -14.43 23.25
C VAL A 127 -16.63 -15.67 22.95
N ILE A 128 -17.95 -15.48 22.82
CA ILE A 128 -18.91 -16.53 22.47
C ILE A 128 -19.24 -16.54 20.98
N ARG A 129 -19.15 -15.37 20.33
CA ARG A 129 -19.41 -15.23 18.90
C ARG A 129 -18.71 -14.00 18.36
N THR A 130 -18.09 -14.12 17.19
CA THR A 130 -17.58 -12.97 16.44
C THR A 130 -18.52 -12.69 15.28
N ILE A 131 -18.98 -11.45 15.17
CA ILE A 131 -19.77 -10.95 14.03
C ILE A 131 -18.79 -10.27 13.08
N PRO A 132 -18.54 -10.84 11.88
CA PRO A 132 -17.58 -10.25 10.97
C PRO A 132 -18.10 -8.93 10.38
N ALA A 133 -17.21 -7.96 10.21
CA ALA A 133 -17.51 -6.74 9.47
C ALA A 133 -17.82 -7.06 8.00
N LYS A 134 -18.52 -6.13 7.33
CA LYS A 134 -18.76 -6.22 5.88
C LYS A 134 -17.41 -6.17 5.16
N ARG A 135 -17.13 -7.20 4.35
CA ARG A 135 -15.85 -7.38 3.66
C ARG A 135 -16.04 -7.34 2.16
N ASP A 136 -15.23 -6.61 1.42
CA ASP A 136 -15.19 -6.67 -0.04
C ASP A 136 -13.80 -7.10 -0.51
N ARG A 137 -13.69 -7.41 -1.81
CA ARG A 137 -12.45 -7.92 -2.37
C ARG A 137 -12.05 -7.14 -3.60
N LEU A 138 -10.78 -6.71 -3.64
CA LEU A 138 -10.16 -6.10 -4.81
C LEU A 138 -9.13 -7.04 -5.41
N ILE A 139 -8.94 -6.94 -6.71
CA ILE A 139 -7.85 -7.58 -7.45
C ILE A 139 -7.07 -6.48 -8.14
N LEU A 140 -5.78 -6.37 -7.82
CA LEU A 140 -4.84 -5.54 -8.55
C LEU A 140 -4.08 -6.40 -9.54
N LYS A 141 -3.95 -5.90 -10.77
CA LYS A 141 -3.06 -6.41 -11.81
C LYS A 141 -2.10 -5.33 -12.25
N TYR A 142 -0.97 -5.72 -12.81
CA TYR A 142 -0.03 -4.82 -13.48
C TYR A 142 0.62 -5.52 -14.67
N ASP A 143 0.99 -4.74 -15.68
CA ASP A 143 1.50 -5.25 -16.95
C ASP A 143 3.02 -5.47 -16.90
N THR A 144 3.75 -4.42 -16.55
CA THR A 144 5.21 -4.39 -16.61
C THR A 144 5.81 -3.78 -15.35
N LEU A 145 7.11 -4.06 -15.15
CA LEU A 145 7.89 -3.51 -14.06
C LEU A 145 8.91 -2.55 -14.68
N GLY A 146 8.89 -1.31 -14.22
CA GLY A 146 9.99 -0.37 -14.40
C GLY A 146 10.95 -0.45 -13.23
N ASN A 147 12.21 -0.09 -13.49
CA ASN A 147 13.17 0.24 -12.46
C ASN A 147 13.85 1.56 -12.79
N GLY A 148 14.22 2.31 -11.78
CA GLY A 148 14.94 3.58 -11.90
C GLY A 148 16.01 3.64 -10.83
N TYR A 149 17.21 4.08 -11.19
CA TYR A 149 18.27 4.31 -10.21
C TYR A 149 17.89 5.51 -9.35
N THR A 150 17.87 5.32 -8.03
CA THR A 150 17.60 6.36 -7.05
C THR A 150 18.92 6.98 -6.61
N SER A 151 19.76 6.21 -5.90
CA SER A 151 21.05 6.69 -5.41
C SER A 151 21.99 5.52 -5.15
N LYS A 152 23.25 5.82 -4.81
CA LYS A 152 24.25 4.80 -4.48
C LYS A 152 23.86 4.04 -3.21
N ALA A 153 23.26 4.74 -2.25
CA ALA A 153 22.77 4.17 -0.99
C ALA A 153 21.50 3.32 -1.19
N CYS A 154 20.59 3.74 -2.07
CA CYS A 154 19.25 3.15 -2.19
C CYS A 154 19.08 2.21 -3.40
N GLY A 155 20.05 2.21 -4.31
CA GLY A 155 20.03 1.37 -5.51
C GLY A 155 18.90 1.76 -6.46
N PHE A 156 18.14 0.76 -6.92
CA PHE A 156 17.06 0.94 -7.89
C PHE A 156 15.68 0.83 -7.23
N GLY A 157 14.85 1.84 -7.41
CA GLY A 157 13.42 1.80 -7.11
C GLY A 157 12.65 0.94 -8.11
N LEU A 158 11.52 0.38 -7.67
CA LEU A 158 10.61 -0.42 -8.50
C LEU A 158 9.35 0.38 -8.83
N THR A 159 8.87 0.28 -10.07
CA THR A 159 7.61 0.88 -10.50
C THR A 159 6.72 -0.18 -11.13
N PHE A 160 5.52 -0.37 -10.59
CA PHE A 160 4.49 -1.23 -11.21
C PHE A 160 3.73 -0.38 -12.24
N LYS A 161 3.69 -0.80 -13.51
CA LYS A 161 3.05 -0.05 -14.60
C LYS A 161 1.86 -0.79 -15.19
N GLY A 162 0.91 -0.04 -15.75
CA GLY A 162 -0.32 -0.61 -16.30
C GLY A 162 -1.20 -1.20 -15.19
N VAL A 163 -1.24 -0.53 -14.04
CA VAL A 163 -2.01 -0.98 -12.88
C VAL A 163 -3.50 -0.87 -13.16
N ASP A 164 -4.21 -1.97 -12.95
CA ASP A 164 -5.67 -2.10 -13.05
C ASP A 164 -6.20 -2.71 -11.76
N VAL A 165 -7.17 -2.05 -11.12
CA VAL A 165 -7.78 -2.52 -9.87
C VAL A 165 -9.26 -2.73 -10.08
N LYS A 166 -9.72 -3.93 -9.75
CA LYS A 166 -11.12 -4.35 -9.95
C LYS A 166 -11.76 -4.79 -8.65
N LEU A 167 -13.01 -4.36 -8.44
CA LEU A 167 -13.88 -4.87 -7.39
C LEU A 167 -14.42 -6.24 -7.79
N VAL A 168 -14.32 -7.23 -6.91
CA VAL A 168 -14.98 -8.52 -7.10
C VAL A 168 -16.46 -8.37 -6.75
N THR A 169 -17.31 -8.41 -7.77
CA THR A 169 -18.76 -8.31 -7.60
C THR A 169 -19.30 -9.51 -6.83
N LYS A 170 -20.06 -9.23 -5.77
CA LYS A 170 -20.79 -10.25 -5.02
C LYS A 170 -22.21 -10.38 -5.57
N THR A 171 -22.51 -11.54 -6.15
CA THR A 171 -23.84 -11.86 -6.68
C THR A 171 -24.62 -12.86 -5.82
N ALA A 172 -24.03 -13.44 -4.77
CA ALA A 172 -24.68 -14.45 -3.94
C ALA A 172 -25.37 -13.85 -2.69
N ASN A 173 -26.62 -14.27 -2.44
CA ASN A 173 -27.40 -14.05 -1.20
C ASN A 173 -27.69 -12.59 -0.80
N GLY A 174 -27.88 -11.68 -1.77
CA GLY A 174 -28.45 -10.34 -1.53
C GLY A 174 -27.54 -9.33 -0.81
N ALA A 175 -26.39 -9.76 -0.28
CA ALA A 175 -25.38 -8.87 0.26
C ALA A 175 -24.44 -8.41 -0.86
N GLY A 176 -24.88 -7.41 -1.63
CA GLY A 176 -24.02 -6.71 -2.59
C GLY A 176 -22.79 -6.11 -1.90
N ASN A 177 -21.83 -5.66 -2.71
CA ASN A 177 -20.64 -4.97 -2.21
C ASN A 177 -21.02 -3.70 -1.42
N TRP A 178 -20.29 -3.40 -0.34
CA TRP A 178 -20.42 -2.15 0.40
C TRP A 178 -19.64 -1.03 -0.29
N ILE A 179 -18.55 -1.37 -0.98
CA ILE A 179 -17.91 -0.53 -1.99
C ILE A 179 -18.79 -0.53 -3.24
N LYS A 180 -19.17 0.66 -3.71
CA LYS A 180 -20.09 0.87 -4.85
C LYS A 180 -19.38 1.22 -6.14
N LYS A 181 -18.27 1.95 -6.04
CA LYS A 181 -17.53 2.41 -7.21
C LYS A 181 -16.03 2.44 -6.91
N ILE A 182 -15.25 2.15 -7.96
CA ILE A 182 -13.81 2.38 -8.02
C ILE A 182 -13.55 3.38 -9.13
N GLU A 183 -12.71 4.37 -8.86
CA GLU A 183 -12.18 5.29 -9.85
C GLU A 183 -10.66 5.15 -9.90
N THR A 184 -10.11 4.89 -11.08
CA THR A 184 -8.65 4.85 -11.28
C THR A 184 -8.12 6.27 -11.43
N VAL A 185 -7.16 6.64 -10.59
CA VAL A 185 -6.48 7.95 -10.60
C VAL A 185 -5.12 7.83 -11.27
N ASN A 186 -4.38 6.77 -10.98
CA ASN A 186 -3.07 6.50 -11.55
C ASN A 186 -2.95 5.01 -11.93
N THR A 187 -2.19 4.73 -12.98
CA THR A 187 -1.89 3.39 -13.46
C THR A 187 -0.43 2.99 -13.18
N GLU A 188 0.30 3.79 -12.41
CA GLU A 188 1.66 3.50 -11.96
C GLU A 188 1.76 3.57 -10.43
N ILE A 189 2.48 2.62 -9.84
CA ILE A 189 2.82 2.61 -8.41
C ILE A 189 4.34 2.64 -8.29
N LYS A 190 4.86 3.79 -7.87
CA LYS A 190 6.30 4.02 -7.64
C LYS A 190 6.65 4.10 -6.15
N ASP A 191 5.70 4.50 -5.31
CA ASP A 191 5.87 4.76 -3.88
C ASP A 191 4.56 4.51 -3.13
N GLY A 192 4.54 4.80 -1.82
CA GLY A 192 3.36 4.69 -0.97
C GLY A 192 2.58 6.01 -0.75
N SER A 193 2.87 7.06 -1.52
CA SER A 193 2.34 8.42 -1.33
C SER A 193 1.23 8.77 -2.33
N THR A 194 1.38 8.31 -3.58
CA THR A 194 0.54 8.69 -4.72
C THR A 194 -0.74 7.86 -4.76
N THR A 195 -1.90 8.52 -4.75
CA THR A 195 -3.21 7.86 -4.90
C THR A 195 -3.33 7.15 -6.24
N VAL A 196 -3.64 5.86 -6.19
CA VAL A 196 -3.82 4.99 -7.37
C VAL A 196 -5.30 4.89 -7.72
N ILE A 197 -6.14 4.71 -6.70
CA ILE A 197 -7.58 4.57 -6.86
C ILE A 197 -8.34 5.38 -5.82
N LYS A 198 -9.59 5.71 -6.14
CA LYS A 198 -10.59 6.13 -5.15
C LYS A 198 -11.64 5.05 -5.01
N LEU A 199 -12.06 4.80 -3.77
CA LEU A 199 -13.13 3.89 -3.42
C LEU A 199 -14.31 4.68 -2.88
N PHE A 200 -15.50 4.41 -3.40
CA PHE A 200 -16.74 5.03 -2.93
C PHE A 200 -17.60 3.97 -2.27
N ALA A 201 -18.01 4.21 -1.03
CA ALA A 201 -18.61 3.22 -0.15
C ALA A 201 -19.85 3.75 0.54
N ASN A 202 -20.79 2.85 0.84
CA ASN A 202 -21.93 3.19 1.68
C ASN A 202 -21.49 3.48 3.12
N GLU A 203 -22.32 4.22 3.85
CA GLU A 203 -22.21 4.34 5.31
C GLU A 203 -22.26 2.96 5.99
N ARG A 204 -21.53 2.86 7.10
CA ARG A 204 -21.55 1.67 7.94
C ARG A 204 -22.81 1.67 8.82
N ASN A 205 -23.80 0.86 8.43
CA ASN A 205 -24.96 0.55 9.29
C ASN A 205 -24.55 -0.23 10.55
#